data_AF-A0A8K1G4S2-F1
#
_entry.id   AF-A0A8K1G4S2-F1
#
_cell.length_a   1.000
_cell.length_b   1.000
_cell.length_c   1.000
_cell.angle_alpha   90.00
_cell.angle_beta   90.00
_cell.angle_gamma   90.00
#
_symmetry.space_group_name_H-M   'P 1'
#
loop_
_entity.id
_entity.type
_entity.pdbx_description
1 polymer ?
#
loop_
_entity_poly.entity_id
_entity_poly.type
_entity_poly.pdbx_seq_one_letter_code
_entity_poly.pdbx_strand_id
1 'polypeptide(L)'
;MDDILIAASSSDQVDPTVTAVSSVLKANGFEIAEAKIKKGPSVTFLGVKIDSLHVSSPTIKIQRDIKTLHDIQQLVGSLQWLRNTFLIPPEIMSPPS
;
A
#
# COMPACT_ATOMS: atom_id res chain seq x y z
N MET A 1 6.97 8.45 0.46
CA MET A 1 6.45 7.39 -0.43
C MET A 1 7.27 7.43 -1.69
N ASP A 2 7.78 6.28 -2.08
CA ASP A 2 8.66 6.06 -3.22
C ASP A 2 8.23 4.84 -4.06
N ASP A 3 7.16 4.15 -3.65
CA ASP A 3 6.58 3.03 -4.37
C ASP A 3 5.61 3.52 -5.47
N ILE A 4 5.68 2.91 -6.66
CA ILE A 4 4.75 3.13 -7.77
C ILE A 4 4.13 1.79 -8.16
N LEU A 5 2.79 1.75 -8.25
CA LEU A 5 2.05 0.60 -8.76
C LEU A 5 1.61 0.88 -10.20
N ILE A 6 1.97 0.00 -11.13
CA ILE A 6 1.53 0.05 -12.53
C ILE A 6 0.69 -1.20 -12.81
N ALA A 7 -0.56 -1.01 -13.21
CA ALA A 7 -1.48 -2.07 -13.59
C ALA A 7 -2.19 -1.70 -14.89
N ALA A 8 -2.46 -2.70 -15.74
CA ALA A 8 -3.22 -2.55 -16.97
C ALA A 8 -4.07 -3.80 -17.20
N SER A 9 -5.02 -3.72 -18.14
CA SER A 9 -5.97 -4.80 -18.43
C SER A 9 -5.32 -6.07 -18.98
N SER A 10 -4.11 -6.00 -19.53
CA SER A 10 -3.33 -7.16 -19.98
C SER A 10 -1.83 -6.98 -19.76
N SER A 11 -1.08 -8.08 -19.65
CA SER A 11 0.38 -8.06 -19.51
C SER A 11 1.07 -7.31 -20.66
N ASP A 12 0.52 -7.44 -21.87
CA ASP A 12 1.05 -6.85 -23.09
C ASP A 12 0.99 -5.31 -23.07
N GLN A 13 0.12 -4.73 -22.23
CA GLN A 13 0.06 -3.29 -22.00
C GLN A 13 0.87 -2.84 -20.77
N VAL A 14 1.05 -3.71 -19.78
CA VAL A 14 1.83 -3.38 -18.57
C VAL A 14 3.29 -3.14 -18.93
N ASP A 15 3.91 -4.02 -19.71
CA ASP A 15 5.36 -3.95 -19.98
C ASP A 15 5.80 -2.70 -20.76
N PRO A 16 5.09 -2.28 -21.83
CA PRO A 16 5.36 -0.99 -22.47
C PRO A 16 5.19 0.19 -21.51
N THR A 17 4.17 0.15 -20.64
CA THR A 17 3.90 1.21 -19.67
C THR A 17 5.01 1.32 -18.63
N VAL A 18 5.44 0.19 -18.06
CA VAL A 18 6.57 0.12 -17.12
C VAL A 18 7.83 0.69 -17.76
N THR A 19 8.10 0.35 -19.03
CA THR A 19 9.26 0.84 -19.77
C THR A 19 9.20 2.36 -19.98
N ALA A 20 8.04 2.89 -20.39
CA ALA A 20 7.85 4.31 -20.60
C ALA A 20 8.02 5.11 -19.29
N VAL A 21 7.37 4.67 -18.20
CA VAL A 21 7.49 5.31 -16.88
C VAL A 21 8.93 5.24 -16.39
N SER A 22 9.59 4.09 -16.53
CA SER A 22 11.00 3.92 -16.11
C SER A 22 11.94 4.86 -16.86
N SER A 23 11.71 5.06 -18.16
CA SER A 23 12.49 5.99 -18.99
C SER A 23 12.33 7.43 -18.50
N VAL A 24 11.09 7.87 -18.24
CA VAL A 24 10.81 9.22 -17.72
C VAL A 24 11.44 9.43 -16.35
N LEU A 25 11.33 8.45 -15.44
CA LEU A 25 11.94 8.54 -14.11
C LEU A 25 13.46 8.68 -14.20
N LYS A 26 14.12 7.84 -15.00
CA LYS A 26 15.57 7.92 -15.23
C LYS A 26 15.99 9.24 -15.85
N ALA A 27 15.24 9.77 -16.81
CA ALA A 27 15.51 11.06 -17.44
C ALA A 27 15.41 12.25 -16.47
N ASN A 28 14.62 12.10 -15.39
CA ASN A 28 14.49 13.10 -14.33
C ASN A 28 15.43 12.83 -13.14
N GLY A 29 16.40 11.90 -13.27
CA GLY A 29 17.41 11.62 -12.26
C GLY A 29 16.96 10.66 -11.15
N PHE A 30 15.82 9.99 -11.29
CA PHE A 30 15.39 8.95 -10.35
C PHE A 30 16.09 7.62 -10.67
N GLU A 31 16.51 6.93 -9.61
CA GLU A 31 17.07 5.58 -9.69
C GLU A 31 16.00 4.54 -9.36
N ILE A 32 15.91 3.50 -10.19
CA ILE A 32 15.00 2.37 -9.96
C ILE A 32 15.85 1.17 -9.58
N ALA A 33 15.73 0.73 -8.33
CA ALA A 33 16.41 -0.46 -7.86
C ALA A 33 15.73 -1.72 -8.41
N GLU A 34 16.39 -2.41 -9.35
CA GLU A 34 15.83 -3.62 -9.99
C GLU A 34 15.46 -4.70 -8.98
N ALA A 35 16.25 -4.85 -7.91
CA ALA A 35 15.98 -5.79 -6.81
C ALA A 35 14.67 -5.51 -6.04
N LYS A 36 14.10 -4.31 -6.15
CA LYS A 36 12.83 -3.92 -5.52
C LYS A 36 11.63 -4.02 -6.47
N ILE A 37 11.84 -4.31 -7.75
CA ILE A 37 10.75 -4.46 -8.71
C ILE A 37 9.97 -5.74 -8.38
N LYS A 38 8.66 -5.59 -8.15
CA LYS A 38 7.73 -6.71 -7.98
C LYS A 38 6.81 -6.77 -9.20
N LYS A 39 6.86 -7.88 -9.93
CA LYS A 39 6.04 -8.13 -11.13
C LYS A 39 5.29 -9.45 -11.00
N GLY A 40 4.05 -9.49 -11.50
CA GLY A 40 3.26 -10.72 -11.57
C GLY A 40 1.78 -10.48 -11.28
N PRO A 41 0.99 -11.57 -11.24
CA PRO A 41 -0.45 -11.52 -11.00
C PRO A 41 -0.80 -11.15 -9.55
N SER A 42 0.19 -11.13 -8.64
CA SER A 42 0.02 -10.62 -7.29
C SER A 42 1.24 -9.82 -6.86
N VAL A 43 1.01 -8.63 -6.29
CA VAL A 43 2.04 -7.70 -5.83
C VAL A 43 1.65 -7.11 -4.47
N THR A 44 2.65 -6.69 -3.70
CA THR A 44 2.40 -5.94 -2.46
C THR A 44 2.69 -4.46 -2.68
N PHE A 45 1.69 -3.62 -2.46
CA PHE A 45 1.80 -2.16 -2.55
C PHE A 45 1.27 -1.54 -1.25
N LEU A 46 2.06 -0.69 -0.60
CA LEU A 46 1.68 -0.03 0.67
C LEU A 46 1.21 -1.00 1.79
N GLY A 47 1.81 -2.19 1.85
CA GLY A 47 1.44 -3.23 2.83
C GLY A 47 0.20 -4.06 2.45
N VAL A 48 -0.42 -3.77 1.31
CA VAL A 48 -1.58 -4.47 0.76
C VAL A 48 -1.13 -5.47 -0.28
N LYS A 49 -1.52 -6.74 -0.16
CA LYS A 49 -1.38 -7.68 -1.27
C LYS A 49 -2.57 -7.50 -2.22
N ILE A 50 -2.27 -7.18 -3.46
CA ILE A 50 -3.19 -7.04 -4.57
C ILE A 50 -3.01 -8.29 -5.43
N ASP A 51 -4.09 -8.96 -5.78
CA ASP A 51 -4.12 -10.01 -6.79
C ASP A 51 -5.17 -9.67 -7.87
N SER A 52 -5.29 -10.51 -8.90
CA SER A 52 -6.18 -10.26 -10.03
C SER A 52 -7.67 -10.16 -9.67
N LEU A 53 -8.07 -10.68 -8.51
CA LEU A 53 -9.47 -10.80 -8.10
C LEU A 53 -9.76 -10.08 -6.78
N HIS A 54 -8.77 -9.94 -5.91
CA HIS A 54 -8.94 -9.47 -4.53
C HIS A 54 -7.83 -8.51 -4.12
N VAL A 55 -8.21 -7.58 -3.26
CA VAL A 55 -7.30 -6.72 -2.51
C VAL A 55 -7.39 -7.16 -1.05
N SER A 56 -6.29 -7.64 -0.50
CA SER A 56 -6.24 -8.07 0.90
C SER A 56 -6.16 -6.87 1.85
N SER A 57 -6.75 -6.96 3.03
CA SER A 57 -6.47 -5.99 4.09
C SER A 57 -5.05 -6.21 4.60
N PRO A 58 -4.26 -5.15 4.85
CA PRO A 58 -2.97 -5.32 5.47
C PRO A 58 -3.16 -5.87 6.87
N THR A 59 -2.18 -6.66 7.29
CA THR A 59 -2.16 -7.22 8.63
C THR A 59 -1.91 -6.11 9.64
N ILE A 60 -2.97 -5.65 10.29
CA ILE A 60 -2.86 -4.68 11.37
C ILE A 60 -2.57 -5.42 12.68
N LYS A 61 -1.42 -5.10 13.27
CA LYS A 61 -1.07 -5.56 14.62
C LYS A 61 -1.38 -4.43 15.59
N ILE A 62 -2.49 -4.56 16.31
CA ILE A 62 -2.81 -3.64 17.41
C ILE A 62 -2.00 -4.07 18.62
N GLN A 63 -0.93 -3.32 18.92
CA GLN A 63 -0.16 -3.51 20.14
C GLN A 63 -0.95 -2.98 21.33
N ARG A 64 -1.29 -3.86 22.28
CA ARG A 64 -2.10 -3.52 23.46
C ARG A 64 -1.28 -3.05 24.66
N ASP A 65 0.03 -3.33 24.65
CA ASP A 65 0.97 -2.86 25.67
C ASP A 65 1.64 -1.59 25.16
N ILE A 66 1.09 -0.44 25.58
CA ILE A 66 1.53 0.89 25.14
C ILE A 66 2.37 1.48 26.26
N LYS A 67 3.68 1.61 26.03
CA LYS A 67 4.64 2.11 27.04
C LYS A 67 5.32 3.40 26.62
N THR A 68 5.34 3.67 25.32
CA THR A 68 6.08 4.78 24.72
C THR A 68 5.21 5.60 23.77
N LEU A 69 5.66 6.83 23.50
CA LEU A 69 5.06 7.66 22.46
C LEU A 69 5.11 6.97 21.08
N HIS A 70 6.16 6.18 20.82
CA HIS A 70 6.29 5.41 19.59
C HIS A 70 5.16 4.39 19.45
N ASP A 71 4.79 3.69 20.53
CA ASP A 71 3.69 2.72 20.52
C ASP A 71 2.35 3.40 20.22
N ILE A 72 2.12 4.61 20.76
CA ILE A 72 0.94 5.43 20.44
C ILE A 72 0.95 5.82 18.96
N GLN A 73 2.09 6.24 18.42
CA GLN A 73 2.22 6.60 17.01
C GLN A 73 1.94 5.41 16.09
N GLN A 74 2.42 4.20 16.42
CA GLN A 74 2.12 2.98 15.67
C GLN A 74 0.64 2.62 15.73
N LEU A 75 0.00 2.78 16.88
CA LEU A 75 -1.42 2.53 17.06
C LEU A 75 -2.27 3.51 16.22
N VAL A 76 -1.99 4.81 16.32
CA VAL A 76 -2.70 5.84 15.54
C VAL A 76 -2.50 5.60 14.04
N GLY A 77 -1.28 5.28 13.61
CA GLY A 77 -1.00 4.92 12.22
C GLY A 77 -1.84 3.73 11.74
N SER A 78 -1.94 2.69 12.57
CA SER A 78 -2.75 1.50 12.27
C SER A 78 -4.26 1.80 12.17
N LEU A 79 -4.79 2.65 13.06
CA LEU A 79 -6.19 3.07 13.06
C LEU A 79 -6.53 3.95 11.86
N GLN A 80 -5.65 4.89 11.51
CA GLN A 80 -5.83 5.74 10.33
C GLN A 80 -5.87 4.90 9.05
N TRP A 81 -5.05 3.84 8.98
CA TRP A 81 -5.02 2.91 7.87
C TRP A 81 -6.33 2.10 7.75
N LEU A 82 -6.86 1.61 8.87
CA LEU A 82 -8.17 0.93 8.93
C LEU A 82 -9.30 1.79 8.38
N ARG A 83 -9.38 3.05 8.81
CA ARG A 83 -10.41 4.00 8.39
C ARG A 83 -10.45 4.22 6.87
N ASN A 84 -9.30 4.21 6.21
CA ASN A 84 -9.23 4.40 4.76
C ASN A 84 -9.62 3.15 3.96
N THR A 85 -9.63 1.99 4.60
CA THR A 85 -9.74 0.69 3.92
C THR A 85 -11.11 0.08 4.10
N PHE A 86 -11.59 0.11 5.34
CA PHE A 86 -12.96 -0.18 5.66
C PHE A 86 -13.62 1.20 5.75
N LEU A 87 -14.56 1.49 4.85
CA LEU A 87 -15.48 2.63 4.97
C LEU A 87 -16.33 2.43 6.23
N ILE A 88 -15.72 2.45 7.42
CA ILE A 88 -16.41 2.36 8.69
C ILE A 88 -17.03 3.74 8.90
N PRO A 89 -18.36 3.85 8.84
CA PRO A 89 -19.03 5.10 9.10
C PRO A 89 -18.69 5.57 10.52
N PRO A 90 -18.50 6.88 10.74
CA PRO A 90 -18.23 7.44 12.07
C PRO A 90 -19.24 7.00 13.13
N GLU A 91 -20.49 6.72 12.72
CA GLU A 91 -21.55 6.23 13.61
C GLU A 91 -21.16 4.95 14.37
N ILE A 92 -20.39 4.05 13.75
CA ILE A 92 -19.98 2.76 14.36
C ILE A 92 -18.76 2.93 15.28
N MET A 93 -18.04 4.05 15.18
CA MET A 93 -16.87 4.35 16.01
C MET A 93 -17.20 5.14 17.28
N SER A 94 -18.47 5.45 17.52
CA SER A 94 -18.91 6.15 18.74
C SER A 94 -18.69 5.27 19.97
N PRO A 95 -18.25 5.84 21.12
CA PRO A 95 -18.15 5.09 22.36
C PRO A 95 -19.50 4.49 22.74
N PRO A 96 -19.56 3.26 23.29
CA PRO A 96 -20.80 2.75 23.86
C PRO A 96 -21.24 3.69 25.00
N SER A 97 -22.52 4.04 24.98
CA SER A 97 -23.22 4.84 26.00
C SER A 97 -23.22 4.16 27.36
#